data_AF-C1IZ26-F1
#
_entry.id   AF-C1IZ26-F1
#
_cell.length_a   1.000
_cell.length_b   1.000
_cell.length_c   1.000
_cell.angle_alpha   90.00
_cell.angle_beta   90.00
_cell.angle_gamma   90.00
#
_symmetry.space_group_name_H-M   'P 1'
#
loop_
_entity.id
_entity.type
_entity.pdbx_description
1 polymer ?
#
loop_
_entity_poly.entity_id
_entity_poly.type
_entity_poly.pdbx_seq_one_letter_code
_entity_poly.pdbx_strand_id
1 'polypeptide(L)' 'FLMGAAYIDQHFFTAPYEENIPVLLGLLSVWNVSFLGHPARAILPYSQALEKFAPHIQQ' A
#
# COMPACT_ATOMS: atom_id res chain seq x y z
N PHE A 1 -2.46 -1.46 -17.73
CA PHE A 1 -2.30 -2.16 -16.43
C PHE A 1 -0.86 -2.59 -16.20
N LEU A 2 -0.30 -3.52 -16.98
CA LEU A 2 1.07 -4.04 -16.78
C LEU A 2 2.19 -2.99 -16.80
N MET A 3 2.15 -2.02 -17.72
CA MET A 3 3.12 -0.92 -17.71
C MET A 3 3.03 -0.05 -16.44
N GLY A 4 1.82 0.10 -15.88
CA GLY A 4 1.64 0.83 -14.62
C GLY A 4 2.20 0.05 -13.43
N ALA A 5 2.02 -1.28 -13.41
CA ALA A 5 2.65 -2.14 -12.41
C ALA A 5 4.18 -2.07 -12.52
N ALA A 6 4.73 -2.21 -13.72
CA ALA A 6 6.18 -2.13 -13.96
C ALA A 6 6.78 -0.76 -13.55
N TYR A 7 6.04 0.34 -13.70
CA TYR A 7 6.47 1.65 -13.23
C TYR A 7 6.58 1.70 -11.69
N ILE A 8 5.60 1.14 -10.98
CA ILE A 8 5.63 1.05 -9.51
C ILE A 8 6.75 0.12 -9.04
N ASP A 9 6.98 -0.99 -9.75
CA ASP A 9 8.08 -1.91 -9.45
C ASP A 9 9.43 -1.19 -9.61
N GLN A 10 9.63 -0.45 -10.71
CA GLN A 10 10.85 0.34 -10.91
C GLN A 10 11.01 1.40 -9.82
N HIS A 11 9.94 2.13 -9.48
CA HIS A 11 9.94 3.10 -8.38
C HIS A 11 10.38 2.47 -7.07
N PHE A 12 9.88 1.26 -6.77
CA PHE A 12 10.27 0.53 -5.56
C PHE A 12 11.77 0.21 -5.51
N PHE A 13 12.39 -0.12 -6.64
CA PHE A 13 13.83 -0.44 -6.69
C PHE A 13 14.74 0.78 -6.73
N THR A 14 14.33 1.87 -7.38
CA THR A 14 15.22 3.01 -7.68
C THR A 14 15.01 4.22 -6.80
N ALA A 15 13.83 4.41 -6.20
CA ALA A 15 13.55 5.60 -5.40
C ALA A 15 14.25 5.54 -4.03
N PRO A 16 14.80 6.67 -3.54
CA PRO A 16 15.27 6.78 -2.15
C PRO A 16 14.16 6.39 -1.18
N TYR A 17 14.52 5.79 -0.04
CA TYR A 17 13.54 5.27 0.93
C TYR A 17 12.52 6.32 1.42
N GLU A 18 12.94 7.58 1.50
CA GLU A 18 12.12 8.72 1.94
C GLU A 18 11.04 9.12 0.90
N GLU A 19 11.20 8.71 -0.35
CA GLU A 19 10.26 8.95 -1.45
C GLU A 19 9.62 7.65 -1.97
N ASN A 20 9.99 6.51 -1.38
CA ASN A 20 9.56 5.20 -1.82
C ASN A 20 8.18 4.85 -1.22
N ILE A 21 7.14 5.12 -2.01
CA ILE A 21 5.73 4.99 -1.60
C ILE A 21 5.43 3.59 -1.02
N PRO A 22 5.78 2.46 -1.68
CA PRO A 22 5.55 1.14 -1.09
C PRO A 22 6.29 0.90 0.24
N VAL A 23 7.54 1.37 0.37
CA VAL A 23 8.32 1.21 1.62
C VAL A 23 7.68 1.98 2.76
N LEU A 24 7.33 3.24 2.54
CA LEU A 24 6.67 4.08 3.55
C LEU A 24 5.33 3.49 3.99
N LEU A 25 4.52 3.00 3.05
CA LEU A 25 3.24 2.34 3.37
C LEU A 25 3.42 1.05 4.19
N GLY A 26 4.51 0.31 3.93
CA GLY A 26 4.89 -0.87 4.71
C GLY A 26 5.34 -0.50 6.14
N LEU A 27 6.23 0.49 6.27
CA LEU A 27 6.71 0.97 7.57
C LEU A 27 5.58 1.54 8.42
N LEU A 28 4.64 2.29 7.82
CA LEU A 28 3.44 2.75 8.50
C LEU A 28 2.57 1.58 8.98
N SER A 29 2.51 0.47 8.22
CA SER A 29 1.84 -0.76 8.70
C SER A 29 2.48 -1.29 9.96
N VAL A 30 3.81 -1.46 9.92
CA VAL A 30 4.57 -2.01 11.04
C VAL A 30 4.47 -1.09 12.25
N TRP A 31 4.52 0.22 12.05
CA TRP A 31 4.34 1.20 13.12
C TRP A 31 2.97 1.07 13.80
N ASN A 32 1.90 1.05 13.00
CA ASN A 32 0.54 0.95 13.53
C ASN A 32 0.27 -0.39 14.23
N VAL A 33 0.80 -1.49 13.71
CA VAL A 33 0.57 -2.83 14.29
C VAL A 33 1.47 -3.07 15.50
N SER A 34 2.78 -2.85 15.37
CA SER A 34 3.77 -3.23 16.38
C SER A 34 3.92 -2.23 17.52
N PHE A 35 3.70 -0.93 17.28
CA PHE A 35 3.90 0.10 18.31
C PHE A 35 2.59 0.67 18.84
N LEU A 36 1.60 0.91 17.97
CA LEU A 36 0.30 1.45 18.38
C LEU A 36 -0.73 0.36 18.72
N GLY A 37 -0.44 -0.91 18.43
CA GLY A 37 -1.33 -2.02 18.75
C GLY A 37 -2.64 -1.99 17.97
N HIS A 38 -2.66 -1.39 16.78
CA HIS A 38 -3.81 -1.36 15.87
C HIS A 38 -3.64 -2.44 14.79
N PRO A 39 -4.15 -3.67 14.99
CA PRO A 39 -3.99 -4.76 14.02
C PRO A 39 -4.88 -4.61 12.79
N ALA A 40 -5.92 -3.78 12.86
CA ALA A 40 -6.88 -3.60 11.79
C ALA A 40 -6.48 -2.43 10.88
N ARG A 41 -6.42 -2.69 9.56
CA ARG A 41 -6.23 -1.68 8.53
C ARG A 41 -7.52 -1.55 7.71
N ALA A 42 -8.17 -0.39 7.77
CA ALA A 42 -9.33 -0.09 6.93
C ALA A 42 -8.87 0.45 5.56
N ILE A 43 -9.38 -0.15 4.48
CA ILE A 43 -9.17 0.31 3.10
C ILE A 43 -10.49 0.90 2.63
N LEU A 44 -10.56 2.23 2.48
CA LEU A 44 -11.78 2.96 2.13
C LEU A 44 -11.61 3.66 0.78
N PRO A 45 -11.86 2.96 -0.35
CA PRO A 45 -11.82 3.61 -1.66
C PRO A 45 -13.04 4.52 -1.83
N TYR A 46 -12.82 5.80 -2.16
CA TYR A 46 -13.88 6.78 -2.39
C TYR A 46 -14.51 6.69 -3.79
N SER A 47 -14.16 5.66 -4.58
CA SER A 47 -14.70 5.42 -5.91
C SER A 47 -15.45 4.09 -5.94
N GLN A 48 -16.70 4.12 -6.38
CA GLN A 48 -17.55 2.94 -6.47
C GLN A 48 -17.00 1.87 -7.43
N ALA A 49 -16.22 2.26 -8.43
CA ALA A 49 -15.53 1.32 -9.32
C ALA A 49 -14.47 0.46 -8.60
N LEU A 50 -14.00 0.87 -7.42
CA LEU A 50 -12.99 0.20 -6.62
C LEU A 50 -13.58 -0.60 -5.44
N GLU A 51 -14.89 -0.84 -5.42
CA GLU A 51 -15.55 -1.59 -4.34
C GLU A 51 -14.94 -3.00 -4.15
N LYS A 52 -14.53 -3.65 -5.24
CA LYS A 52 -13.88 -4.98 -5.20
C LYS A 52 -12.38 -4.94 -4.90
N PHE A 53 -11.79 -3.75 -4.76
CA PHE A 53 -10.37 -3.60 -4.46
C PHE A 53 -10.05 -4.02 -3.02
N ALA A 54 -10.87 -3.59 -2.05
CA ALA A 54 -10.69 -3.99 -0.66
C ALA A 54 -10.74 -5.52 -0.45
N PRO A 55 -11.73 -6.26 -1.01
CA PRO A 55 -11.73 -7.73 -0.98
C PRO A 55 -10.51 -8.39 -1.62
N HIS A 56 -10.00 -7.82 -2.73
CA HIS A 56 -8.83 -8.36 -3.42
C HIS A 56 -7.54 -8.26 -2.59
N ILE A 57 -7.40 -7.21 -1.78
CA ILE A 57 -6.24 -7.01 -0.88
C ILE A 57 -6.36 -7.85 0.40
N GLN A 58 -7.57 -8.26 0.77
CA GLN A 58 -7.82 -9.07 1.97
C GLN A 58 -7.58 -10.58 1.75
N GLN A 59 -7.53 -11.05 0.50
CA GLN A 59 -7.22 -12.44 0.15
C GLN A 59 -5.76 -12.80 0.41
#